data_AF-A0A959QCE8-F1
#
_entry.id   AF-A0A959QCE8-F1
#
_cell.length_a   1.000
_cell.length_b   1.000
_cell.length_c   1.000
_cell.angle_alpha   90.00
_cell.angle_beta   90.00
_cell.angle_gamma   90.00
#
_symmetry.space_group_name_H-M   'P 1'
#
loop_
_entity.id
_entity.type
_entity.pdbx_description
1 polymer ?
#
loop_
_entity_poly.entity_id
_entity_poly.type
_entity_poly.pdbx_seq_one_letter_code
_entity_poly.pdbx_strand_id
1 'polypeptide(L)' 'MAESAGRQILEVDEMGRTTTFYQSESPWYPVNLVFQEGVTFVMEVGYEKEHLGPRILRLGLDGRREVLADLTVPPPA' A
#
# COMPACT_ATOMS: atom_id res chain seq x y z
N MET A 1 6.95 2.74 8.50
CA MET A 1 6.60 4.14 8.17
C MET A 1 6.11 4.19 6.74
N ALA A 2 4.99 4.87 6.45
CA ALA A 2 4.57 5.14 5.09
C ALA A 2 5.25 6.44 4.59
N GLU A 3 5.86 6.37 3.40
CA GLU A 3 6.57 7.48 2.77
C GLU A 3 5.95 7.70 1.38
N SER A 4 5.14 8.74 1.27
CA SER A 4 4.26 8.94 0.11
C SER A 4 4.96 9.51 -1.11
N ALA A 5 6.07 10.24 -1.01
CA ALA A 5 6.77 10.76 -2.18
C ALA A 5 7.48 9.65 -2.97
N GLY A 6 8.07 8.68 -2.26
CA GLY A 6 8.65 7.46 -2.82
C GLY A 6 7.66 6.31 -3.00
N ARG A 7 6.38 6.47 -2.63
CA ARG A 7 5.33 5.42 -2.74
C ARG A 7 5.73 4.12 -2.03
N GLN A 8 6.33 4.22 -0.86
CA GLN A 8 6.90 3.06 -0.18
C GLN A 8 6.53 3.00 1.30
N ILE A 9 6.66 1.80 1.85
CA ILE A 9 6.66 1.55 3.27
C ILE A 9 8.06 1.13 3.65
N LEU A 10 8.64 1.86 4.61
CA LEU A 10 9.93 1.54 5.20
C LEU A 10 9.76 0.78 6.51
N GLU A 11 10.52 -0.29 6.66
CA GLU A 11 10.81 -0.90 7.96
C GLU A 11 12.00 -0.16 8.58
N VAL A 12 11.94 0.06 9.89
CA VAL A 12 13.01 0.71 10.66
C VAL A 12 13.38 -0.22 11.79
N ASP A 13 14.65 -0.62 11.85
CA ASP A 13 15.13 -1.52 12.90
C ASP A 13 15.45 -0.77 14.21
N GLU A 14 15.84 -1.52 15.25
CA GLU A 14 16.18 -0.98 16.57
C GLU A 14 17.39 -0.02 16.55
N MET A 15 18.18 -0.06 15.48
CA MET A 15 19.34 0.82 15.26
C MET A 15 19.00 2.04 14.38
N GLY A 16 17.74 2.17 13.94
CA GLY A 16 17.28 3.25 13.07
C GLY A 16 17.63 3.07 11.59
N ARG A 17 18.10 1.89 11.17
CA ARG A 17 18.37 1.61 9.75
C ARG A 17 17.06 1.33 9.03
N THR A 18 16.96 1.84 7.80
CA THR A 18 15.73 1.73 7.00
C THR A 18 15.90 0.74 5.85
N THR A 19 14.90 -0.11 5.65
CA THR A 19 14.78 -0.99 4.48
C THR A 19 13.41 -0.79 3.82
N THR A 20 13.34 -0.93 2.51
CA THR A 20 12.04 -0.90 1.81
C THR A 20 11.33 -2.22 2.03
N PHE A 21 10.26 -2.19 2.82
CA PHE A 21 9.40 -3.34 3.06
C PHE A 21 8.40 -3.54 1.93
N TYR A 22 7.81 -2.45 1.43
CA TYR A 22 6.81 -2.49 0.37
C TYR A 22 6.92 -1.26 -0.52
N GLN A 23 6.65 -1.46 -1.81
CA GLN A 23 6.66 -0.43 -2.84
C GLN A 23 5.33 -0.49 -3.61
N SER A 24 4.55 0.59 -3.53
CA SER A 24 3.35 0.79 -4.32
C SER A 24 3.72 1.08 -5.78
N GLU A 25 2.87 0.59 -6.67
CA GLU A 25 2.93 0.90 -8.10
C GLU A 25 2.16 2.19 -8.39
N SER A 26 2.62 2.97 -9.38
CA SER A 26 1.85 4.12 -9.86
C SER A 26 0.47 3.67 -10.35
N PRO A 27 -0.63 4.38 -10.05
CA PRO A 27 -0.71 5.70 -9.41
C PRO A 27 -0.99 5.67 -7.89
N TRP A 28 -0.68 4.55 -7.22
CA TRP A 28 -1.09 4.30 -5.84
C TRP A 28 -0.05 4.75 -4.83
N TYR A 29 -0.54 5.21 -3.69
CA TYR A 29 0.29 5.69 -2.58
C TYR A 29 -0.03 4.89 -1.32
N PRO A 30 0.95 4.26 -0.66
CA PRO A 30 0.69 3.53 0.57
C PRO A 30 0.44 4.54 1.68
N VAL A 31 -0.63 4.34 2.44
CA VAL A 31 -1.03 5.24 3.53
C VAL A 31 -1.12 4.52 4.87
N ASN A 32 -1.30 3.20 4.88
CA ASN A 32 -1.36 2.43 6.11
C ASN A 32 -0.98 0.95 5.87
N LEU A 33 -0.62 0.25 6.94
CA LEU A 33 -0.34 -1.18 6.93
C LEU A 33 -0.77 -1.82 8.26
N VAL A 34 -1.18 -3.08 8.22
CA VAL A 34 -1.45 -3.89 9.42
C VAL A 34 -0.97 -5.31 9.22
N PHE A 35 -0.43 -5.89 10.29
CA PHE A 35 -0.04 -7.29 10.35
C PHE A 35 -1.08 -8.07 11.15
N GLN A 36 -1.63 -9.13 10.57
CA GLN A 36 -2.59 -10.00 11.25
C GLN A 36 -2.34 -11.45 10.82
N GLU A 37 -2.09 -12.33 11.80
CA GLU A 37 -1.93 -13.79 11.57
C GLU A 37 -0.90 -14.16 10.49
N GLY A 38 0.21 -13.42 10.41
CA GLY A 38 1.27 -13.65 9.41
C GLY A 38 0.93 -13.12 8.00
N VAL A 39 -0.21 -12.44 7.84
CA VAL A 39 -0.60 -11.74 6.62
C VAL A 39 -0.37 -10.25 6.82
N THR A 40 0.15 -9.59 5.78
CA THR A 40 0.25 -8.13 5.77
C THR A 40 -0.84 -7.56 4.90
N PHE A 41 -1.55 -6.56 5.40
CA PHE A 41 -2.50 -5.79 4.63
C PHE A 41 -1.97 -4.38 4.44
N VAL A 42 -2.07 -3.86 3.23
CA VAL A 42 -1.66 -2.49 2.89
C VAL A 42 -2.87 -1.73 2.38
N MET A 43 -3.10 -0.55 2.94
CA MET A 43 -4.04 0.41 2.38
C MET A 43 -3.29 1.38 1.49
N GLU A 44 -3.74 1.49 0.26
CA GLU A 44 -3.25 2.47 -0.69
C GLU A 44 -4.35 3.45 -1.08
N VAL A 45 -3.97 4.65 -1.48
CA VAL A 45 -4.88 5.68 -2.00
C VAL A 45 -4.34 6.14 -3.34
N GLY A 46 -5.21 6.14 -4.35
CA GLY A 46 -4.94 6.85 -5.60
C GLY A 46 -5.59 8.23 -5.56
N TYR A 47 -4.90 9.20 -6.15
CA TYR A 47 -5.34 10.60 -6.22
C TYR A 47 -5.70 11.03 -7.66
N GLU A 48 -5.50 10.13 -8.62
CA GLU A 48 -5.78 10.37 -10.04
C GLU A 48 -7.24 10.04 -10.38
N LYS A 49 -7.80 10.72 -11.40
CA LYS A 49 -9.23 10.63 -11.75
C LYS A 49 -9.73 9.19 -11.96
N GLU A 50 -8.92 8.33 -12.55
CA GLU A 50 -9.28 6.92 -12.83
C GLU A 50 -9.08 5.99 -11.63
N HIS A 51 -8.36 6.45 -10.60
CA HIS A 51 -7.97 5.65 -9.44
C HIS A 51 -8.25 6.40 -8.13
N LEU A 52 -9.25 7.28 -8.12
CA LEU A 52 -9.49 8.18 -6.99
C LEU A 52 -10.15 7.42 -5.85
N GLY A 53 -9.40 7.18 -4.78
CA GLY A 53 -9.93 6.52 -3.58
C GLY A 53 -9.03 5.41 -3.05
N PRO A 54 -9.47 4.74 -1.98
CA PRO A 54 -8.67 3.72 -1.32
C PRO A 54 -8.82 2.35 -1.96
N ARG A 55 -7.77 1.54 -1.84
CA ARG A 55 -7.83 0.09 -2.03
C ARG A 55 -7.11 -0.63 -0.91
N ILE A 56 -7.51 -1.87 -0.65
CA ILE A 56 -6.89 -2.76 0.34
C ILE A 56 -6.23 -3.91 -0.40
N LEU A 57 -4.94 -4.08 -0.16
CA LEU A 57 -4.13 -5.17 -0.66
C LEU A 57 -3.82 -6.16 0.46
N ARG A 58 -3.80 -7.43 0.11
CA ARG A 58 -3.20 -8.50 0.90
C ARG A 58 -1.86 -8.88 0.28
N LEU A 59 -0.83 -8.95 1.12
CA LEU A 59 0.50 -9.42 0.76
C LEU A 59 0.69 -10.83 1.31
N GLY A 60 0.90 -11.79 0.42
CA GLY A 60 1.27 -13.16 0.75
C GLY A 60 2.73 -13.27 1.17
N LEU A 61 3.07 -14.33 1.90
CA LEU A 61 4.45 -14.66 2.29
C LEU A 61 5.35 -14.95 1.07
N ASP A 62 4.76 -15.28 -0.07
CA ASP A 62 5.45 -15.49 -1.36
C ASP A 62 5.66 -14.19 -2.16
N GLY A 63 5.30 -13.04 -1.58
CA GLY A 63 5.37 -11.73 -2.23
C GLY A 63 4.22 -11.45 -3.21
N ARG A 64 3.23 -12.36 -3.34
CA ARG A 64 2.05 -12.09 -4.16
C ARG A 64 1.17 -11.01 -3.54
N ARG A 65 0.57 -10.21 -4.42
CA ARG A 65 -0.33 -9.11 -4.08
C ARG A 65 -1.73 -9.45 -4.57
N GLU A 66 -2.71 -9.30 -3.70
CA GLU A 66 -4.12 -9.54 -4.00
C GLU A 66 -4.93 -8.31 -3.59
N VAL A 67 -5.73 -7.75 -4.51
CA VAL A 67 -6.67 -6.67 -4.17
C VAL A 67 -7.89 -7.31 -3.51
N LEU A 68 -8.11 -7.00 -2.23
CA LEU A 68 -9.26 -7.49 -1.47
C LEU A 68 -10.46 -6.56 -1.57
N ALA A 69 -10.20 -5.26 -1.69
CA ALA A 69 -11.24 -4.25 -1.87
C ALA A 69 -10.69 -3.11 -2.73
N ASP A 70 -11.46 -2.72 -3.73
CA ASP A 70 -11.24 -1.49 -4.50
C ASP A 70 -12.44 -0.59 -4.27
N LEU A 71 -12.19 0.56 -3.64
CA LEU A 71 -13.20 1.55 -3.26
C LEU A 71 -12.99 2.84 -4.03
N THR A 72 -12.36 2.77 -5.20
CA THR A 72 -12.20 3.93 -6.08
C THR A 72 -13.55 4.42 -6.58
N VAL A 73 -13.63 5.74 -6.72
CA VAL A 73 -14.78 6.41 -7.30
C VAL A 73 -14.70 6.22 -8.82
N PRO A 74 -15.76 5.70 -9.47
CA PRO A 74 -15.77 5.63 -10.92
C PRO A 74 -15.66 7.03 -11.52
N PRO A 75 -14.98 7.18 -12.67
CA PRO A 75 -14.91 8.48 -13.34
C PRO A 75 -16.32 8.98 -13.68
N PRO A 76 -16.57 10.30 -13.59
CA PRO A 76 -17.83 10.88 -14.04
C PRO A 76 -18.08 10.51 -15.51
N ALA A 77 -19.32 10.10 -15.80
CA ALA A 77 -19.81 9.74 -17.13
C ALA A 77 -19.76 10.90 -18.12
#